data_AF-A0A1I3BT50-F1
#
_entry.id   AF-A0A1I3BT50-F1
#
_cell.length_a   1.000
_cell.length_b   1.000
_cell.length_c   1.000
_cell.angle_alpha   90.00
_cell.angle_beta   90.00
_cell.angle_gamma   90.00
#
_symmetry.space_group_name_H-M   'P 1'
#
loop_
_entity.id
_entity.type
_entity.pdbx_description
1 polymer ?
#
loop_
_entity_poly.entity_id
_entity_poly.type
_entity_poly.pdbx_seq_one_letter_code
_entity_poly.pdbx_strand_id
1 'polypeptide(L)'
;MEDDKRTFSNVLYLYNMDKYIRKQLSYFSGILEEWIKTSFANAVSNNYYSDEYQPAEFYLDLNIYNKKRLGEETLTSFAETVIRSKETFIKHHHKEKNGCIPIWALIEELTFGQVDTFISQLKPEYKNMWIDKTFGKQYRRFVISWIGMSRYIRNMSAHYARFYGKRFVVFPSLPKEDLKQYNIKNSKKDNLFVMLFTEKKLFSFIPDRAIQEEWNLFIDELAEMAEGSDGLFNDEENGFSDNWQAALKI
;
A
#
# COMPACT_ATOMS: atom_id res chain seq x y z
N MET A 1 -44.35 -1.56 4.17
CA MET A 1 -43.42 -2.61 4.62
C MET A 1 -42.00 -2.10 4.40
N GLU A 2 -41.59 -1.07 5.16
CA GLU A 2 -40.40 -0.27 4.79
C GLU A 2 -39.55 0.15 6.01
N ASP A 3 -39.56 -0.61 7.12
CA ASP A 3 -38.80 -0.22 8.32
C ASP A 3 -37.98 -1.36 8.98
N ASP A 4 -37.85 -2.52 8.32
CA ASP A 4 -37.16 -3.69 8.90
C ASP A 4 -35.62 -3.68 8.69
N LYS A 5 -35.10 -2.78 7.87
CA LYS A 5 -33.64 -2.65 7.63
C LYS A 5 -32.89 -1.89 8.73
N ARG A 6 -33.59 -1.29 9.70
CA ARG A 6 -32.99 -0.38 10.71
C ARG A 6 -33.04 -0.91 12.14
N THR A 7 -33.00 -2.23 12.32
CA THR A 7 -32.86 -2.80 13.67
C THR A 7 -31.44 -2.56 14.20
N PHE A 8 -31.30 -2.51 15.53
CA PHE A 8 -29.99 -2.45 16.18
C PHE A 8 -29.10 -3.63 15.75
N SER A 9 -29.67 -4.81 15.58
CA SER A 9 -28.97 -6.01 15.11
C SER A 9 -28.36 -5.82 13.72
N ASN A 10 -29.09 -5.20 12.78
CA ASN A 10 -28.59 -4.94 11.44
C ASN A 10 -27.43 -3.94 11.45
N VAL A 11 -27.53 -2.87 12.26
CA VAL A 11 -26.45 -1.89 12.42
C VAL A 11 -25.22 -2.55 13.05
N LEU A 12 -25.44 -3.39 14.06
CA LEU A 12 -24.36 -4.13 14.73
C LEU A 12 -23.68 -5.12 13.77
N TYR A 13 -24.45 -5.77 12.88
CA TYR A 13 -23.91 -6.66 11.85
C TYR A 13 -22.95 -5.91 10.92
N LEU A 14 -23.42 -4.81 10.32
CA LEU A 14 -22.59 -3.98 9.42
C LEU A 14 -21.37 -3.40 10.14
N TYR A 15 -21.52 -3.00 11.40
CA TYR A 15 -20.40 -2.55 12.22
C TYR A 15 -19.34 -3.64 12.42
N ASN A 16 -19.77 -4.87 12.72
CA ASN A 16 -18.86 -6.00 12.91
C ASN A 16 -18.17 -6.40 11.61
N MET A 17 -18.89 -6.39 10.49
CA MET A 17 -18.33 -6.62 9.16
C MET A 17 -17.27 -5.56 8.80
N ASP A 18 -17.57 -4.27 9.02
CA ASP A 18 -16.59 -3.19 8.80
C ASP A 18 -15.36 -3.32 9.70
N LYS A 19 -15.56 -3.73 10.96
CA LYS A 19 -14.48 -4.01 11.90
C LYS A 19 -13.60 -5.15 11.42
N TYR A 20 -14.19 -6.19 10.87
CA TYR A 20 -13.47 -7.32 10.27
C TYR A 20 -12.66 -6.86 9.05
N ILE A 21 -13.28 -6.17 8.08
CA ILE A 21 -12.60 -5.62 6.90
C ILE A 21 -11.41 -4.74 7.31
N ARG A 22 -11.62 -3.82 8.26
CA ARG A 22 -10.58 -2.93 8.76
C ARG A 22 -9.42 -3.70 9.39
N LYS A 23 -9.70 -4.75 10.18
CA LYS A 23 -8.66 -5.60 10.79
C LYS A 23 -7.82 -6.27 9.72
N GLN A 24 -8.45 -6.88 8.72
CA GLN A 24 -7.77 -7.57 7.62
C GLN A 24 -6.93 -6.59 6.78
N LEU A 25 -7.51 -5.46 6.39
CA LEU A 25 -6.78 -4.44 5.64
C LEU A 25 -5.62 -3.83 6.44
N SER A 26 -5.74 -3.69 7.76
CA SER A 26 -4.61 -3.27 8.60
C SER A 26 -3.48 -4.29 8.60
N TYR A 27 -3.80 -5.58 8.60
CA TYR A 27 -2.81 -6.66 8.56
C TYR A 27 -2.11 -6.71 7.19
N PHE A 28 -2.89 -6.81 6.11
CA PHE A 28 -2.37 -6.89 4.74
C PHE A 28 -1.57 -5.65 4.32
N SER A 29 -2.04 -4.45 4.66
CA SER A 29 -1.28 -3.23 4.35
C SER A 29 0.05 -3.14 5.09
N GLY A 30 0.18 -3.78 6.26
CA GLY A 30 1.45 -3.90 6.97
C GLY A 30 2.45 -4.79 6.22
N ILE A 31 2.00 -5.94 5.71
CA ILE A 31 2.80 -6.83 4.86
C ILE A 31 3.27 -6.10 3.59
N LEU A 32 2.36 -5.38 2.92
CA LEU A 32 2.71 -4.61 1.73
C LEU A 32 3.70 -3.50 2.05
N GLU A 33 3.52 -2.78 3.15
CA GLU A 33 4.46 -1.74 3.60
C GLU A 33 5.87 -2.30 3.76
N GLU A 34 6.03 -3.40 4.50
CA GLU A 34 7.32 -4.07 4.73
C GLU A 34 7.95 -4.56 3.42
N TRP A 35 7.17 -5.23 2.57
CA TRP A 35 7.67 -5.75 1.30
C TRP A 35 8.05 -4.62 0.31
N ILE A 36 7.26 -3.55 0.24
CA ILE A 36 7.57 -2.37 -0.60
C ILE A 36 8.87 -1.72 -0.13
N LYS A 37 9.03 -1.50 1.18
CA LYS A 37 10.26 -0.95 1.77
C LYS A 37 11.47 -1.79 1.41
N THR A 38 11.41 -3.08 1.73
CA THR A 38 12.52 -4.01 1.51
C THR A 38 12.89 -4.12 0.03
N SER A 39 11.90 -4.35 -0.83
CA SER A 39 12.14 -4.50 -2.27
C SER A 39 12.71 -3.23 -2.89
N PHE A 40 12.25 -2.05 -2.47
CA PHE A 40 12.73 -0.77 -2.95
C PHE A 40 14.18 -0.50 -2.50
N ALA A 41 14.46 -0.59 -1.19
CA ALA A 41 15.78 -0.37 -0.64
C ALA A 41 16.81 -1.32 -1.29
N ASN A 42 16.46 -2.60 -1.42
CA ASN A 42 17.32 -3.61 -2.02
C ASN A 42 17.54 -3.39 -3.53
N ALA A 43 16.50 -3.03 -4.28
CA ALA A 43 16.64 -2.84 -5.71
C ALA A 43 17.46 -1.59 -6.06
N VAL A 44 17.25 -0.48 -5.36
CA VAL A 44 17.97 0.76 -5.65
C VAL A 44 19.42 0.67 -5.17
N SER A 45 19.67 0.16 -3.96
CA SER A 45 21.04 0.03 -3.45
C SER A 45 21.91 -0.84 -4.35
N ASN A 46 21.43 -2.02 -4.76
CA ASN A 46 22.20 -2.95 -5.61
C ASN A 46 22.45 -2.45 -7.05
N ASN A 47 21.89 -1.30 -7.44
CA ASN A 47 22.03 -0.76 -8.80
C ASN A 47 22.44 0.71 -8.79
N TYR A 48 22.77 1.23 -7.62
CA TYR A 48 23.30 2.58 -7.45
C TYR A 48 24.83 2.52 -7.48
N TYR A 49 25.43 3.44 -8.23
CA TYR A 49 26.88 3.57 -8.36
C TYR A 49 27.25 5.04 -8.20
N SER A 50 28.21 5.33 -7.33
CA SER A 50 28.72 6.66 -7.07
C SER A 50 30.15 6.58 -6.55
N ASP A 51 30.96 7.58 -6.88
CA ASP A 51 32.32 7.72 -6.34
C ASP A 51 32.29 8.33 -4.92
N GLU A 52 31.21 9.03 -4.56
CA GLU A 52 31.07 9.76 -3.29
C GLU A 52 30.32 8.95 -2.23
N TYR A 53 29.30 8.19 -2.62
CA TYR A 53 28.41 7.48 -1.70
C TYR A 53 28.43 5.97 -1.89
N GLN A 54 28.36 5.24 -0.79
CA GLN A 54 28.21 3.79 -0.87
C GLN A 54 26.82 3.41 -1.43
N PRO A 55 26.67 2.21 -2.04
CA PRO A 55 25.37 1.69 -2.49
C PRO A 55 24.25 1.75 -1.45
N ALA A 56 24.60 1.50 -0.19
CA ALA A 56 23.70 1.56 0.95
C ALA A 56 23.26 2.98 1.35
N GLU A 57 23.96 3.99 0.88
CA GLU A 57 23.85 5.39 1.28
C GLU A 57 23.26 6.24 0.16
N PHE A 58 22.71 5.61 -0.90
CA PHE A 58 22.22 6.29 -2.10
C PHE A 58 21.27 7.44 -1.78
N TYR A 59 20.46 7.32 -0.72
CA TYR A 59 19.51 8.35 -0.29
C TYR A 59 20.17 9.69 0.08
N LEU A 60 21.47 9.71 0.40
CA LEU A 60 22.23 10.93 0.68
C LEU A 60 22.60 11.72 -0.58
N ASP A 61 22.64 11.08 -1.75
CA ASP A 61 23.02 11.73 -3.00
C ASP A 61 21.88 12.60 -3.53
N LEU A 62 22.01 13.92 -3.40
CA LEU A 62 21.00 14.86 -3.90
C LEU A 62 20.77 14.78 -5.42
N ASN A 63 21.67 14.15 -6.18
CA ASN A 63 21.51 13.97 -7.63
C ASN A 63 20.49 12.90 -8.00
N ILE A 64 20.07 12.01 -7.09
CA ILE A 64 19.03 11.01 -7.40
C ILE A 64 17.62 11.59 -7.39
N TYR A 65 17.45 12.79 -6.82
CA TYR A 65 16.17 13.44 -6.63
C TYR A 65 15.79 14.31 -7.83
N ASN A 66 14.49 14.43 -8.11
CA ASN A 66 13.97 15.28 -9.18
C ASN A 66 14.36 16.76 -9.00
N LYS A 67 14.44 17.21 -7.75
CA LYS A 67 14.84 18.57 -7.37
C LYS A 67 15.68 18.48 -6.10
N LYS A 68 16.81 19.20 -6.06
CA LYS A 68 17.69 19.26 -4.90
C LYS A 68 16.95 19.59 -3.60
N ARG A 69 16.08 20.61 -3.63
CA ARG A 69 15.24 21.01 -2.50
C ARG A 69 14.37 19.87 -1.95
N LEU A 70 13.80 19.04 -2.81
CA LEU A 70 12.97 17.90 -2.37
C LEU A 70 13.84 16.86 -1.65
N GLY A 71 15.04 16.59 -2.19
CA GLY A 71 16.03 15.75 -1.51
C GLY A 71 16.39 16.27 -0.12
N GLU A 72 16.64 17.58 0.01
CA GLU A 72 16.92 18.22 1.32
C GLU A 72 15.73 18.07 2.30
N GLU A 73 14.48 18.24 1.82
CA GLU A 73 13.27 18.03 2.62
C GLU A 73 13.12 16.56 3.06
N THR A 74 13.41 15.59 2.18
CA THR A 74 13.42 14.16 2.52
C THR A 74 14.50 13.83 3.55
N LEU A 75 15.72 14.32 3.36
CA LEU A 75 16.82 14.10 4.31
C LEU A 75 16.52 14.70 5.68
N THR A 76 15.87 15.86 5.72
CA THR A 76 15.40 16.47 6.98
C THR A 76 14.40 15.56 7.68
N SER A 77 13.42 15.02 6.94
CA SER A 77 12.43 14.08 7.49
C SER A 77 13.06 12.80 8.03
N PHE A 78 14.11 12.29 7.36
CA PHE A 78 14.86 11.13 7.81
C PHE A 78 15.66 11.43 9.07
N ALA A 79 16.36 12.57 9.10
CA ALA A 79 17.11 13.01 10.28
C ALA A 79 16.22 13.15 11.52
N GLU A 80 15.03 13.73 11.39
CA GLU A 80 14.04 13.80 12.48
C GLU A 80 13.63 12.41 12.98
N THR A 81 13.49 11.45 12.07
CA THR A 81 13.14 10.06 12.42
C THR A 81 14.26 9.39 13.18
N VAL A 82 15.50 9.53 12.70
CA VAL A 82 16.70 9.01 13.34
C VAL A 82 16.89 9.60 14.74
N ILE A 83 16.71 10.91 14.91
CA ILE A 83 16.85 11.59 16.21
C ILE A 83 15.81 11.09 17.22
N ARG A 84 14.58 10.83 16.77
CA ARG A 84 13.50 10.32 17.65
C ARG A 84 13.58 8.81 17.89
N SER A 85 14.32 8.07 17.06
CA SER A 85 14.38 6.60 17.15
C SER A 85 14.95 6.18 18.50
N LYS A 86 14.30 5.18 19.10
CA LYS A 86 14.77 4.56 20.35
C LYS A 86 15.63 3.34 20.10
N GLU A 87 15.69 2.88 18.86
CA GLU A 87 16.37 1.65 18.46
C GLU A 87 17.89 1.73 18.61
N THR A 88 18.46 0.65 19.14
CA THR A 88 19.88 0.63 19.53
C THR A 88 20.79 0.65 18.31
N PHE A 89 20.41 -0.04 17.22
CA PHE A 89 21.18 -0.07 15.99
C PHE A 89 21.22 1.30 15.28
N ILE A 90 20.10 2.03 15.29
CA ILE A 90 20.03 3.39 14.75
C ILE A 90 20.93 4.33 15.55
N LYS A 91 20.86 4.29 16.88
CA LYS A 91 21.72 5.11 17.75
C LYS A 91 23.20 4.78 17.58
N HIS A 92 23.53 3.50 17.42
CA HIS A 92 24.90 3.06 17.15
C HIS A 92 25.43 3.64 15.83
N HIS A 93 24.68 3.48 14.72
CA HIS A 93 25.09 4.06 13.44
C HIS A 93 25.16 5.58 13.47
N HIS A 94 24.18 6.26 14.09
CA HIS A 94 24.19 7.71 14.21
C HIS A 94 25.43 8.23 14.94
N LYS A 95 25.80 7.59 16.06
CA LYS A 95 26.93 8.02 16.90
C LYS A 95 28.30 7.61 16.35
N GLU A 96 28.43 6.37 15.87
CA GLU A 96 29.72 5.75 15.55
C GLU A 96 30.06 5.79 14.04
N LYS A 97 29.09 6.15 13.17
CA LYS A 97 29.26 6.23 11.71
C LYS A 97 28.93 7.60 11.14
N ASN A 98 29.09 8.68 11.91
CA ASN A 98 28.83 10.06 11.48
C ASN A 98 27.42 10.27 10.86
N GLY A 99 26.41 9.52 11.30
CA GLY A 99 25.07 9.62 10.73
C GLY A 99 24.84 8.83 9.44
N CYS A 100 25.84 8.14 8.90
CA CYS A 100 25.69 7.26 7.74
C CYS A 100 25.02 5.94 8.17
N ILE A 101 23.69 5.90 8.04
CA ILE A 101 22.86 4.73 8.34
C ILE A 101 22.58 4.04 7.00
N PRO A 102 22.89 2.73 6.85
CA PRO A 102 22.57 2.06 5.61
C PRO A 102 21.06 2.02 5.41
N ILE A 103 20.61 2.19 4.15
CA ILE A 103 19.19 2.33 3.81
C ILE A 103 18.33 1.17 4.29
N TRP A 104 18.85 -0.07 4.30
CA TRP A 104 18.10 -1.23 4.80
C TRP A 104 17.84 -1.18 6.31
N ALA A 105 18.64 -0.43 7.08
CA ALA A 105 18.38 -0.18 8.49
C ALA A 105 17.50 1.06 8.67
N LEU A 106 17.73 2.11 7.88
CA LEU A 106 16.97 3.35 7.96
C LEU A 106 15.50 3.13 7.57
N ILE A 107 15.24 2.38 6.50
CA ILE A 107 13.90 2.25 5.91
C ILE A 107 12.89 1.57 6.83
N GLU A 108 13.36 0.73 7.76
CA GLU A 108 12.53 0.08 8.78
C GLU A 108 11.92 1.09 9.75
N GLU A 109 12.66 2.16 10.07
CA GLU A 109 12.18 3.23 10.96
C GLU A 109 11.28 4.24 10.26
N LEU A 110 11.36 4.33 8.93
CA LEU A 110 10.56 5.26 8.15
C LEU A 110 9.11 4.81 8.13
N THR A 111 8.18 5.74 8.28
CA THR A 111 6.75 5.44 8.05
C THR A 111 6.46 5.16 6.58
N PHE A 112 5.38 4.43 6.27
CA PHE A 112 4.95 4.24 4.88
C PHE A 112 4.83 5.56 4.10
N GLY A 113 4.35 6.63 4.75
CA GLY A 113 4.22 7.95 4.13
C GLY A 113 5.54 8.59 3.74
N GLN A 114 6.58 8.41 4.56
CA GLN A 114 7.91 8.89 4.25
C GLN A 114 8.51 8.12 3.07
N VAL A 115 8.28 6.82 3.00
CA VAL A 115 8.79 5.98 1.90
C VAL A 115 8.06 6.27 0.59
N ASP A 116 6.73 6.39 0.61
CA ASP A 116 5.94 6.85 -0.56
C ASP A 116 6.43 8.21 -1.07
N THR A 117 6.64 9.15 -0.14
CA THR A 117 7.19 10.47 -0.47
C THR A 117 8.60 10.35 -1.07
N PHE A 118 9.49 9.58 -0.46
CA PHE A 118 10.86 9.38 -0.95
C PHE A 118 10.86 8.82 -2.38
N ILE A 119 10.12 7.74 -2.64
CA ILE A 119 9.98 7.13 -3.97
C ILE A 119 9.46 8.14 -4.99
N SER A 120 8.47 8.96 -4.62
CA SER A 120 7.87 9.96 -5.52
C SER A 120 8.86 11.06 -5.93
N GLN A 121 9.79 11.40 -5.04
CA GLN A 121 10.78 12.47 -5.24
C GLN A 121 12.00 12.02 -6.04
N LEU A 122 12.24 10.71 -6.17
CA LEU A 122 13.31 10.18 -7.00
C LEU A 122 13.09 10.45 -8.49
N LYS A 123 14.21 10.61 -9.21
CA LYS A 123 14.21 10.69 -10.66
C LYS A 123 13.65 9.40 -11.30
N PRO A 124 13.00 9.50 -12.48
CA PRO A 124 12.39 8.36 -13.17
C PRO A 124 13.28 7.14 -13.31
N GLU A 125 14.58 7.29 -13.57
CA GLU A 125 15.52 6.18 -13.73
C GLU A 125 15.56 5.27 -12.49
N TYR A 126 15.63 5.82 -11.28
CA TYR A 126 15.75 5.04 -10.05
C TYR A 126 14.44 4.33 -9.70
N LYS A 127 13.31 5.06 -9.76
CA LYS A 127 12.00 4.45 -9.49
C LYS A 127 11.60 3.43 -10.55
N ASN A 128 11.82 3.71 -11.84
CA ASN A 128 11.49 2.78 -12.91
C ASN A 128 12.36 1.53 -12.88
N MET A 129 13.63 1.66 -12.48
CA MET A 129 14.52 0.51 -12.30
C MET A 129 13.98 -0.45 -11.23
N TRP A 130 13.58 0.06 -10.07
CA TRP A 130 12.93 -0.77 -9.05
C TRP A 130 11.62 -1.36 -9.58
N ILE A 131 10.77 -0.54 -10.21
CA ILE A 131 9.48 -1.02 -10.72
C ILE A 131 9.65 -2.14 -11.75
N ASP A 132 10.61 -2.00 -12.67
CA ASP A 132 10.91 -3.00 -13.68
C ASP A 132 11.31 -4.34 -13.11
N LYS A 133 12.13 -4.32 -12.05
CA LYS A 133 12.64 -5.52 -11.40
C LYS A 133 11.57 -6.23 -10.57
N THR A 134 10.73 -5.46 -9.89
CA THR A 134 9.79 -5.97 -8.90
C THR A 134 8.42 -6.29 -9.50
N PHE A 135 7.93 -5.44 -10.42
CA PHE A 135 6.58 -5.54 -10.96
C PHE A 135 6.58 -5.81 -12.47
N GLY A 136 7.54 -5.23 -13.20
CA GLY A 136 7.65 -5.30 -14.65
C GLY A 136 7.36 -3.97 -15.34
N LYS A 137 8.00 -3.76 -16.50
CA LYS A 137 8.01 -2.50 -17.27
C LYS A 137 6.63 -1.96 -17.61
N GLN A 138 5.67 -2.84 -17.88
CA GLN A 138 4.29 -2.49 -18.22
C GLN A 138 3.56 -1.78 -17.06
N TYR A 139 4.06 -1.90 -15.83
CA TYR A 139 3.39 -1.35 -14.65
C TYR A 139 3.96 -0.03 -14.13
N ARG A 140 5.00 0.54 -14.77
CA ARG A 140 5.63 1.83 -14.39
C ARG A 140 4.64 2.97 -14.14
N ARG A 141 3.55 3.03 -14.92
CA ARG A 141 2.53 4.10 -14.84
C ARG A 141 1.50 3.90 -13.73
N PHE A 142 1.45 2.72 -13.11
CA PHE A 142 0.37 2.32 -12.22
C PHE A 142 0.83 2.11 -10.77
N VAL A 143 1.99 1.47 -10.57
CA VAL A 143 2.48 1.02 -9.26
C VAL A 143 2.53 2.12 -8.22
N ILE A 144 3.00 3.32 -8.56
CA ILE A 144 3.05 4.44 -7.61
C ILE A 144 1.66 4.81 -7.09
N SER A 145 0.63 4.78 -7.95
CA SER A 145 -0.75 5.02 -7.51
C SER A 145 -1.31 3.86 -6.68
N TRP A 146 -0.84 2.63 -6.89
CA TRP A 146 -1.23 1.47 -6.10
C TRP A 146 -0.64 1.52 -4.69
N ILE A 147 0.64 1.89 -4.57
CA ILE A 147 1.32 2.11 -3.29
C ILE A 147 0.62 3.25 -2.51
N GLY A 148 0.32 4.36 -3.18
CA GLY A 148 -0.44 5.46 -2.58
C GLY A 148 -1.82 5.04 -2.09
N MET A 149 -2.48 4.12 -2.80
CA MET A 149 -3.75 3.52 -2.39
C MET A 149 -3.59 2.63 -1.15
N SER A 150 -2.57 1.77 -1.12
CA SER A 150 -2.27 0.91 0.02
C SER A 150 -1.95 1.70 1.28
N ARG A 151 -1.16 2.77 1.15
CA ARG A 151 -0.92 3.72 2.24
C ARG A 151 -2.22 4.39 2.71
N TYR A 152 -3.10 4.77 1.78
CA TYR A 152 -4.38 5.36 2.13
C TYR A 152 -5.26 4.38 2.92
N ILE A 153 -5.31 3.10 2.51
CA ILE A 153 -6.00 2.01 3.22
C ILE A 153 -5.42 1.84 4.63
N ARG A 154 -4.10 1.73 4.77
CA ARG A 154 -3.41 1.62 6.07
C ARG A 154 -3.80 2.74 7.02
N ASN A 155 -3.77 3.98 6.53
CA ASN A 155 -4.11 5.15 7.33
C ASN A 155 -5.59 5.17 7.73
N MET A 156 -6.48 4.81 6.81
CA MET A 156 -7.91 4.67 7.11
C MET A 156 -8.17 3.63 8.20
N SER A 157 -7.48 2.49 8.13
CA SER A 157 -7.59 1.43 9.13
C SER A 157 -7.13 1.91 10.51
N ALA A 158 -6.01 2.62 10.58
CA ALA A 158 -5.49 3.18 11.83
C ALA A 158 -6.41 4.26 12.46
N HIS A 159 -7.18 4.98 11.63
CA HIS A 159 -8.13 6.01 12.08
C HIS A 159 -9.55 5.48 12.33
N TYR A 160 -9.76 4.15 12.40
CA TYR A 160 -11.06 3.53 12.63
C TYR A 160 -12.15 3.99 11.63
N ALA A 161 -11.74 4.30 10.40
CA ALA A 161 -12.67 4.73 9.37
C ALA A 161 -13.53 3.57 8.85
N ARG A 162 -14.72 3.90 8.34
CA ARG A 162 -15.62 2.97 7.62
C ARG A 162 -15.10 2.70 6.21
N PHE A 163 -15.17 1.45 5.77
CA PHE A 163 -14.83 0.98 4.42
C PHE A 163 -16.07 0.69 3.59
N TYR A 164 -17.05 -0.06 4.11
CA TYR A 164 -18.23 -0.41 3.33
C TYR A 164 -19.09 0.83 3.01
N GLY A 165 -19.71 0.83 1.82
CA GLY A 165 -20.59 1.90 1.36
C GLY A 165 -19.94 3.28 1.41
N LYS A 166 -18.61 3.36 1.29
CA LYS A 166 -17.86 4.63 1.27
C LYS A 166 -17.33 4.89 -0.14
N ARG A 167 -17.37 6.17 -0.52
CA ARG A 167 -16.67 6.68 -1.70
C ARG A 167 -15.31 7.25 -1.29
N PHE A 168 -14.25 6.75 -1.89
CA PHE A 168 -12.87 7.08 -1.52
C PHE A 168 -12.32 8.23 -2.37
N VAL A 169 -11.59 9.15 -1.74
CA VAL A 169 -11.01 10.31 -2.45
C VAL A 169 -9.70 9.98 -3.17
N VAL A 170 -9.04 8.90 -2.76
CA VAL A 170 -7.87 8.33 -3.43
C VAL A 170 -8.33 7.11 -4.21
N PHE A 171 -7.92 7.03 -5.48
CA PHE A 171 -8.21 5.88 -6.33
C PHE A 171 -7.04 5.61 -7.29
N PRO A 172 -6.80 4.34 -7.64
CA PRO A 172 -5.67 3.94 -8.47
C PRO A 172 -5.85 4.33 -9.94
N SER A 173 -4.72 4.39 -10.64
CA SER A 173 -4.69 4.20 -12.09
C SER A 173 -4.61 2.71 -12.40
N LEU A 174 -5.46 2.21 -13.30
CA LEU A 174 -5.49 0.80 -13.68
C LEU A 174 -5.24 0.63 -15.19
N PRO A 175 -4.60 -0.47 -15.62
CA PRO A 175 -4.53 -0.87 -17.01
C PRO A 175 -5.92 -0.94 -17.66
N LYS A 176 -6.02 -0.61 -18.96
CA LYS A 176 -7.31 -0.65 -19.68
C LYS A 176 -7.85 -2.08 -19.77
N GLU A 177 -6.94 -3.04 -19.82
CA GLU A 177 -7.21 -4.47 -19.85
C GLU A 177 -7.92 -4.90 -18.56
N ASP A 178 -7.41 -4.48 -17.39
CA ASP A 178 -8.04 -4.73 -16.09
C ASP A 178 -9.42 -4.06 -16.01
N LEU A 179 -9.54 -2.79 -16.45
CA LEU A 179 -10.83 -2.08 -16.46
C LEU A 179 -11.88 -2.83 -17.28
N LYS A 180 -11.49 -3.38 -18.43
CA LYS A 180 -12.38 -4.14 -19.32
C LYS A 180 -12.70 -5.51 -18.76
N GLN A 181 -11.69 -6.25 -18.31
CA GLN A 181 -11.83 -7.62 -17.81
C GLN A 181 -12.74 -7.70 -16.59
N TYR A 182 -12.61 -6.74 -15.67
CA TYR A 182 -13.36 -6.72 -14.41
C TYR A 182 -14.52 -5.72 -14.40
N ASN A 183 -14.90 -5.20 -15.58
CA ASN A 183 -16.01 -4.24 -15.76
C ASN A 183 -15.92 -3.01 -14.84
N ILE A 184 -14.70 -2.55 -14.55
CA ILE A 184 -14.46 -1.38 -13.71
C ILE A 184 -14.65 -0.13 -14.58
N LYS A 185 -15.69 0.65 -14.28
CA LYS A 185 -15.91 1.95 -14.95
C LYS A 185 -14.86 2.94 -14.45
N ASN A 186 -14.21 3.66 -15.36
CA ASN A 186 -13.20 4.66 -14.99
C ASN A 186 -13.75 5.79 -14.08
N SER A 187 -15.07 6.06 -14.13
CA SER A 187 -15.76 7.01 -13.26
C SER A 187 -16.19 6.45 -11.90
N LYS A 188 -16.00 5.14 -11.64
CA LYS A 188 -16.39 4.47 -10.40
C LYS A 188 -15.21 3.68 -9.81
N LYS A 189 -14.06 4.34 -9.62
CA LYS A 189 -12.83 3.72 -9.05
C LYS A 189 -12.65 3.95 -7.55
N ASP A 190 -13.60 4.65 -6.95
CA ASP A 190 -13.64 5.13 -5.58
C ASP A 190 -14.49 4.21 -4.68
N ASN A 191 -14.53 2.91 -4.94
CA ASN A 191 -15.32 1.94 -4.17
C ASN A 191 -14.43 0.84 -3.54
N LEU A 192 -15.03 0.03 -2.66
CA LEU A 192 -14.32 -0.99 -1.89
C LEU A 192 -13.70 -2.05 -2.81
N PHE A 193 -14.42 -2.50 -3.84
CA PHE A 193 -13.90 -3.43 -4.84
C PHE A 193 -12.57 -2.98 -5.43
N VAL A 194 -12.48 -1.73 -5.89
CA VAL A 194 -11.26 -1.23 -6.51
C VAL A 194 -10.12 -1.08 -5.50
N MET A 195 -10.42 -0.80 -4.21
CA MET A 195 -9.41 -0.86 -3.16
C MET A 195 -8.83 -2.27 -3.03
N LEU A 196 -9.69 -3.26 -2.82
CA LEU A 196 -9.31 -4.67 -2.64
C LEU A 196 -8.59 -5.20 -3.88
N PHE A 197 -9.07 -4.82 -5.07
CA PHE A 197 -8.44 -5.19 -6.33
C PHE A 197 -7.01 -4.64 -6.44
N THR A 198 -6.77 -3.42 -5.94
CA THR A 198 -5.43 -2.81 -5.96
C THR A 198 -4.47 -3.53 -5.03
N GLU A 199 -4.92 -3.85 -3.80
CA GLU A 199 -4.18 -4.66 -2.84
C GLU A 199 -3.85 -6.03 -3.44
N LYS A 200 -4.86 -6.72 -4.01
CA LYS A 200 -4.71 -7.98 -4.75
C LYS A 200 -3.63 -7.90 -5.83
N LYS A 201 -3.63 -6.82 -6.64
CA LYS A 201 -2.61 -6.63 -7.68
C LYS A 201 -1.22 -6.53 -7.05
N LEU A 202 -1.04 -5.81 -5.94
CA LEU A 202 0.25 -5.74 -5.23
C LEU A 202 0.68 -7.11 -4.68
N PHE A 203 -0.22 -7.84 -4.02
CA PHE A 203 0.06 -9.18 -3.49
C PHE A 203 0.42 -10.20 -4.56
N SER A 204 -0.10 -10.07 -5.79
CA SER A 204 0.26 -10.97 -6.89
C SER A 204 1.74 -10.90 -7.31
N PHE A 205 2.47 -9.86 -6.86
CA PHE A 205 3.92 -9.75 -7.07
C PHE A 205 4.76 -10.26 -5.89
N ILE A 206 4.14 -10.55 -4.75
CA ILE A 206 4.83 -11.13 -3.59
C ILE A 206 4.96 -12.65 -3.83
N PRO A 207 6.18 -13.21 -3.88
CA PRO A 207 6.40 -14.63 -4.15
C PRO A 207 6.21 -15.49 -2.88
N ASP A 208 5.20 -15.20 -2.07
CA ASP A 208 4.86 -15.93 -0.84
C ASP A 208 3.45 -16.49 -0.96
N ARG A 209 3.35 -17.82 -1.08
CA ARG A 209 2.06 -18.51 -1.25
C ARG A 209 1.22 -18.49 0.01
N ALA A 210 1.82 -18.47 1.20
CA ALA A 210 1.06 -18.46 2.45
C ALA A 210 0.28 -17.15 2.58
N ILE A 211 0.92 -16.02 2.25
CA ILE A 211 0.26 -14.70 2.23
C ILE A 211 -0.87 -14.66 1.19
N GLN A 212 -0.67 -15.27 0.02
CA GLN A 212 -1.71 -15.33 -1.01
C GLN A 212 -2.91 -16.20 -0.57
N GLU A 213 -2.66 -17.32 0.11
CA GLU A 213 -3.70 -18.16 0.71
C GLU A 213 -4.46 -17.42 1.80
N GLU A 214 -3.78 -16.68 2.69
CA GLU A 214 -4.41 -15.83 3.70
C GLU A 214 -5.29 -14.74 3.07
N TRP A 215 -4.84 -14.12 1.98
CA TRP A 215 -5.64 -13.17 1.23
C TRP A 215 -6.90 -13.83 0.65
N ASN A 216 -6.76 -15.02 0.06
CA ASN A 216 -7.90 -15.76 -0.49
C ASN A 216 -8.91 -16.15 0.58
N LEU A 217 -8.45 -16.55 1.78
CA LEU A 217 -9.31 -16.81 2.94
C LEU A 217 -10.05 -15.55 3.40
N PHE A 218 -9.39 -14.39 3.44
CA PHE A 218 -10.07 -13.13 3.72
C PHE A 218 -11.18 -12.83 2.70
N ILE A 219 -10.93 -13.05 1.42
CA ILE A 219 -11.95 -12.86 0.37
C ILE A 219 -13.13 -13.84 0.54
N ASP A 220 -12.87 -15.06 0.98
CA ASP A 220 -13.92 -16.05 1.28
C ASP A 220 -14.77 -15.66 2.49
N GLU A 221 -14.13 -15.30 3.60
CA GLU A 221 -14.84 -14.83 4.81
C GLU A 221 -15.63 -13.55 4.53
N LEU A 222 -15.12 -12.65 3.68
CA LEU A 222 -15.86 -11.46 3.26
C LEU A 222 -17.10 -11.81 2.42
N ALA A 223 -17.00 -12.80 1.53
CA ALA A 223 -18.13 -13.26 0.73
C ALA A 223 -19.21 -13.89 1.61
N GLU A 224 -18.83 -14.75 2.55
CA GLU A 224 -19.76 -15.35 3.52
C GLU A 224 -20.48 -14.27 4.35
N MET A 225 -19.77 -13.22 4.79
CA MET A 225 -20.40 -12.09 5.50
C MET A 225 -21.30 -11.25 4.59
N ALA A 226 -20.96 -11.07 3.31
CA ALA A 226 -21.82 -10.33 2.38
C ALA A 226 -23.13 -11.09 2.12
N GLU A 227 -23.05 -12.40 1.86
CA GLU A 227 -24.19 -13.28 1.66
C GLU A 227 -25.07 -13.39 2.91
N GLY A 228 -24.44 -13.60 4.08
CA GLY A 228 -25.14 -13.69 5.37
C GLY A 228 -25.71 -12.36 5.88
N SER A 229 -25.52 -11.27 5.15
CA SER A 229 -26.04 -9.95 5.52
C SER A 229 -27.51 -9.75 5.15
N ASP A 230 -28.15 -10.68 4.43
CA ASP A 230 -29.53 -10.58 3.92
C ASP A 230 -29.79 -9.24 3.18
N GLY A 231 -28.81 -8.81 2.38
CA GLY A 231 -28.89 -7.59 1.56
C GLY A 231 -28.73 -6.29 2.35
N LEU A 232 -28.17 -6.34 3.57
CA LEU A 232 -27.69 -5.16 4.30
C LEU A 232 -26.38 -4.64 3.70
N PHE A 233 -25.49 -5.53 3.28
CA PHE A 233 -24.30 -5.15 2.53
C PHE A 233 -24.68 -4.95 1.06
N ASN A 234 -24.65 -3.70 0.61
CA ASN A 234 -25.00 -3.37 -0.78
C ASN A 234 -23.79 -3.58 -1.70
N ASP A 235 -23.80 -4.68 -2.45
CA ASP A 235 -22.74 -5.02 -3.40
C ASP A 235 -22.51 -3.93 -4.46
N GLU A 236 -23.59 -3.36 -5.02
CA GLU A 236 -23.49 -2.33 -6.06
C GLU A 236 -22.80 -1.05 -5.53
N GLU A 237 -23.14 -0.62 -4.31
CA GLU A 237 -22.51 0.54 -3.66
C GLU A 237 -21.01 0.31 -3.43
N ASN A 238 -20.63 -0.93 -3.07
CA ASN A 238 -19.25 -1.34 -2.84
C ASN A 238 -18.50 -1.69 -4.13
N GLY A 239 -19.18 -1.72 -5.28
CA GLY A 239 -18.60 -2.03 -6.58
C GLY A 239 -18.40 -3.51 -6.85
N PHE A 240 -19.03 -4.38 -6.07
CA PHE A 240 -19.02 -5.83 -6.28
C PHE A 240 -20.03 -6.20 -7.37
N SER A 241 -19.54 -6.95 -8.37
CA SER A 241 -20.34 -7.57 -9.44
C SER A 241 -20.45 -9.07 -9.21
N ASP A 242 -21.38 -9.77 -9.84
CA ASP A 242 -21.69 -11.21 -9.63
C ASP A 242 -20.50 -12.20 -9.54
N ASN A 243 -19.31 -11.86 -10.07
CA ASN A 243 -18.10 -12.68 -9.96
C ASN A 243 -16.90 -11.95 -9.31
N TRP A 244 -17.18 -11.06 -8.36
CA TRP A 244 -16.17 -10.22 -7.70
C TRP A 244 -15.17 -11.06 -6.88
N GLN A 245 -15.62 -12.15 -6.26
CA GLN A 245 -14.77 -13.01 -5.44
C GLN A 245 -13.62 -13.61 -6.25
N ALA A 246 -13.93 -14.18 -7.42
CA ALA A 246 -12.92 -14.71 -8.33
C ALA A 246 -11.96 -13.62 -8.85
N ALA A 247 -12.45 -12.37 -8.98
CA ALA A 247 -11.61 -11.25 -9.39
C ALA A 247 -10.61 -10.81 -8.30
N LEU A 248 -10.98 -10.98 -7.03
CA LEU A 248 -10.17 -10.60 -5.88
C LEU A 248 -9.27 -11.72 -5.37
N LYS A 249 -9.50 -12.99 -5.73
CA LYS A 249 -8.57 -14.08 -5.41
C LYS A 249 -7.27 -14.02 -6.24
N ILE A 250 -6.19 -14.53 -5.66
CA ILE A 250 -4.85 -14.65 -6.25
C ILE A 250 -4.57 -16.10 -6.60
#